data_AF-M7YXY4-F1
#
_entry.id   AF-M7YXY4-F1
#
_cell.length_a   1.000
_cell.length_b   1.000
_cell.length_c   1.000
_cell.angle_alpha   90.00
_cell.angle_beta   90.00
_cell.angle_gamma   90.00
#
_symmetry.space_group_name_H-M   'P 1'
#
loop_
_entity.id
_entity.type
_entity.pdbx_description
1 polymer ?
#
loop_
_entity_poly.entity_id
_entity_poly.type
_entity_poly.pdbx_seq_one_letter_code
_entity_poly.pdbx_strand_id
1 'polypeptide(L)'
;MSPVAGTNGGAIGGAKTKAVFVAIVVLFARTAHGEERAWEHDVRTQEHTELLDTWHNHVIETVEEGFRMKVGGLCDVMAPQREPEDKETVPPATWIKPTLKGRGNDKVTLWFANDNLYFLAYNNLTNKLHTSKGYDAIFVEPFYPLPFGPSYRNLMGVHKGPDGKNIPSHKFLVGVPLGKESLLSSYDPTSTSTPVGDLKIAMAQIILMGPESLRFRPVRDAYILQWGRGETYLTEKVTDYLVKWSEISKVLVWWEWAGRRDFWDPKEAGELADELDIESPEGALGLVDLLLRPEPR
;
A
#
# COMPACT_ATOMS: atom_id res chain seq x y z
N MET A 1 36.12 67.06 9.83
CA MET A 1 34.65 66.98 10.02
C MET A 1 34.29 65.52 10.19
N SER A 2 33.98 65.10 11.42
CA SER A 2 33.31 63.81 11.73
C SER A 2 31.88 63.81 11.15
N PRO A 3 31.01 62.81 11.42
CA PRO A 3 31.10 61.34 11.56
C PRO A 3 30.08 60.65 10.59
N VAL A 4 29.80 59.33 10.59
CA VAL A 4 28.73 58.60 11.34
C VAL A 4 28.69 57.17 10.72
N ALA A 5 29.03 56.11 11.47
CA ALA A 5 28.15 55.15 12.18
C ALA A 5 27.17 54.37 11.28
N GLY A 6 27.36 53.05 11.15
CA GLY A 6 26.49 52.03 11.78
C GLY A 6 25.87 51.17 10.66
N THR A 7 25.47 49.91 10.79
CA THR A 7 25.35 48.96 11.89
C THR A 7 24.96 47.62 11.25
N ASN A 8 25.36 46.50 11.88
CA ASN A 8 24.66 45.20 11.96
C ASN A 8 24.51 44.42 10.63
N GLY A 9 24.91 43.15 10.53
CA GLY A 9 24.64 42.06 11.47
C GLY A 9 23.69 41.09 10.78
N GLY A 10 24.22 40.01 10.22
CA GLY A 10 23.44 38.98 9.54
C GLY A 10 24.14 37.65 9.65
N ALA A 11 23.65 36.83 10.59
CA ALA A 11 24.14 35.51 10.92
C ALA A 11 24.18 34.61 9.68
N ILE A 12 25.36 34.04 9.41
CA ILE A 12 25.53 32.94 8.45
C ILE A 12 25.01 31.68 9.15
N GLY A 13 23.70 31.48 9.07
CA GLY A 13 23.05 30.23 9.44
C GLY A 13 23.54 29.12 8.52
N GLY A 14 24.36 28.23 9.05
CA GLY A 14 24.80 27.03 8.37
C GLY A 14 23.60 26.17 8.00
N ALA A 15 23.27 26.14 6.71
CA ALA A 15 22.45 25.08 6.15
C ALA A 15 23.25 23.79 6.28
N LYS A 16 22.88 22.95 7.26
CA LYS A 16 23.33 21.57 7.33
C LYS A 16 22.76 20.83 6.12
N THR A 17 23.51 20.77 5.04
CA THR A 17 23.27 19.85 3.94
C THR A 17 23.47 18.43 4.50
N LYS A 18 22.39 17.81 4.98
CA LYS A 18 22.38 16.37 5.27
C LYS A 18 22.48 15.65 3.93
N ALA A 19 23.70 15.32 3.51
CA ALA A 19 23.93 14.30 2.51
C ALA A 19 23.56 12.94 3.13
N VAL A 20 22.29 12.54 3.00
CA VAL A 20 21.87 11.18 3.34
C VAL A 20 22.16 10.32 2.13
N PHE A 21 23.24 9.53 2.20
CA PHE A 21 23.43 8.41 1.29
C PHE A 21 22.41 7.33 1.65
N VAL A 22 21.26 7.31 0.98
CA VAL A 22 20.30 6.21 1.08
C VAL A 22 20.75 5.11 0.13
N ALA A 23 21.27 4.02 0.67
CA ALA A 23 21.43 2.80 -0.09
C ALA A 23 20.04 2.21 -0.35
N ILE A 24 19.51 2.37 -1.56
CA ILE A 24 18.23 1.78 -1.97
C ILE A 24 18.47 0.28 -2.19
N VAL A 25 17.97 -0.55 -1.29
CA VAL A 25 17.96 -2.00 -1.49
C VAL A 25 16.71 -2.35 -2.31
N VAL A 26 16.91 -2.96 -3.47
CA VAL A 26 15.83 -3.47 -4.32
C VAL A 26 15.69 -4.97 -4.08
N LEU A 27 14.56 -5.39 -3.53
CA LEU A 27 14.31 -6.79 -3.21
C LEU A 27 13.09 -7.31 -3.99
N PHE A 28 13.30 -8.37 -4.77
CA PHE A 28 12.26 -9.12 -5.47
C PHE A 28 11.69 -10.19 -4.54
N ALA A 29 10.37 -10.43 -4.59
CA ALA A 29 9.76 -11.51 -3.81
C ALA A 29 10.41 -12.85 -4.19
N ARG A 30 11.23 -13.39 -3.29
CA ARG A 30 11.97 -14.64 -3.48
C ARG A 30 11.37 -15.72 -2.58
N THR A 31 11.29 -16.94 -3.09
CA THR A 31 11.01 -18.09 -2.24
C THR A 31 12.22 -18.40 -1.35
N ALA A 32 12.03 -19.21 -0.31
CA ALA A 32 13.10 -19.72 0.57
C ALA A 32 14.24 -20.44 -0.20
N HIS A 33 14.06 -20.72 -1.49
CA HIS A 33 15.05 -21.33 -2.39
C HIS A 33 15.68 -20.35 -3.41
N GLY A 34 15.44 -19.04 -3.28
CA GLY A 34 16.14 -18.00 -4.05
C GLY A 34 15.57 -17.70 -5.44
N GLU A 35 14.51 -18.40 -5.88
CA GLU A 35 13.83 -18.10 -7.15
C GLU A 35 12.79 -16.99 -6.97
N GLU A 36 12.77 -16.03 -7.91
CA GLU A 36 11.76 -14.97 -8.00
C GLU A 36 10.39 -15.60 -8.33
N ARG A 37 9.40 -15.39 -7.45
CA ARG A 37 8.03 -15.88 -7.68
C ARG A 37 7.17 -14.74 -8.23
N ALA A 38 6.85 -14.83 -9.51
CA ALA A 38 5.95 -13.90 -10.16
C ALA A 38 4.49 -14.16 -9.77
N TRP A 39 3.68 -13.10 -9.76
CA TRP A 39 2.23 -13.20 -9.75
C TRP A 39 1.76 -13.55 -11.14
N GLU A 40 1.46 -14.82 -11.40
CA GLU A 40 1.07 -15.24 -12.75
C GLU A 40 -0.46 -15.33 -12.84
N HIS A 41 -1.02 -14.83 -13.93
CA HIS A 41 -2.45 -14.89 -14.20
C HIS A 41 -3.00 -16.32 -14.13
N ASP A 42 -2.24 -17.31 -14.62
CA ASP A 42 -2.73 -18.68 -14.79
C ASP A 42 -2.54 -19.62 -13.60
N VAL A 43 -2.05 -19.12 -12.47
CA VAL A 43 -1.82 -19.94 -11.27
C VAL A 43 -3.12 -20.52 -10.69
N ARG A 44 -3.01 -21.66 -10.03
CA ARG A 44 -4.10 -22.27 -9.26
C ARG A 44 -4.31 -21.52 -7.95
N THR A 45 -5.48 -21.70 -7.30
CA THR A 45 -5.80 -21.08 -6.01
C THR A 45 -4.71 -21.27 -4.94
N GLN A 46 -4.19 -22.50 -4.82
CA GLN A 46 -3.15 -22.83 -3.84
C GLN A 46 -1.86 -22.04 -4.11
N GLU A 47 -1.46 -21.94 -5.37
CA GLU A 47 -0.26 -21.20 -5.79
C GLU A 47 -0.41 -19.69 -5.54
N HIS A 48 -1.62 -19.13 -5.61
CA HIS A 48 -1.89 -17.73 -5.26
C HIS A 48 -1.83 -17.49 -3.74
N THR A 49 -2.26 -18.45 -2.93
CA THR A 49 -2.14 -18.34 -1.47
C THR A 49 -0.66 -18.32 -1.08
N GLU A 50 0.12 -19.26 -1.61
CA GLU A 50 1.56 -19.33 -1.39
C GLU A 50 2.30 -18.09 -1.93
N LEU A 51 1.81 -17.47 -3.01
CA LEU A 51 2.34 -16.21 -3.52
C LEU A 51 2.17 -15.07 -2.51
N LEU A 52 0.96 -14.92 -1.95
CA LEU A 52 0.70 -13.90 -0.92
C LEU A 52 1.53 -14.16 0.34
N ASP A 53 1.69 -15.41 0.76
CA ASP A 53 2.58 -15.77 1.87
C ASP A 53 4.04 -15.41 1.56
N THR A 54 4.49 -15.66 0.33
CA THR A 54 5.83 -15.28 -0.14
C THR A 54 6.00 -13.76 -0.07
N TRP A 55 5.00 -13.00 -0.51
CA TRP A 55 5.04 -11.54 -0.46
C TRP A 55 5.00 -11.00 0.96
N HIS A 56 4.16 -11.58 1.84
CA HIS A 56 4.13 -11.24 3.25
C HIS A 56 5.50 -11.44 3.89
N ASN A 57 6.08 -12.64 3.72
CA ASN A 57 7.42 -12.95 4.24
C ASN A 57 8.45 -11.98 3.70
N HIS A 58 8.41 -11.69 2.40
CA HIS A 58 9.30 -10.72 1.78
C HIS A 58 9.21 -9.34 2.41
N VAL A 59 7.99 -8.83 2.64
CA VAL A 59 7.76 -7.55 3.32
C VAL A 59 8.42 -7.56 4.70
N ILE A 60 8.24 -8.63 5.48
CA ILE A 60 8.80 -8.75 6.83
C ILE A 60 10.31 -8.95 6.84
N GLU A 61 10.87 -9.66 5.86
CA GLU A 61 12.31 -9.81 5.70
C GLU A 61 13.00 -8.46 5.44
N THR A 62 12.32 -7.51 4.79
CA THR A 62 12.82 -6.14 4.61
C THR A 62 12.79 -5.30 5.88
N VAL A 63 12.09 -5.74 6.93
CA VAL A 63 12.07 -5.05 8.22
C VAL A 63 13.35 -5.39 8.97
N GLU A 64 14.11 -4.35 9.33
CA GLU A 64 15.31 -4.47 10.16
C GLU A 64 14.98 -5.21 11.46
N GLU A 65 15.87 -6.10 11.88
CA GLU A 65 15.65 -7.04 12.98
C GLU A 65 15.18 -6.37 14.27
N GLY A 66 15.75 -5.21 14.60
CA GLY A 66 15.39 -4.43 15.79
C GLY A 66 13.96 -3.84 15.78
N PHE A 67 13.32 -3.77 14.60
CA PHE A 67 11.95 -3.30 14.46
C PHE A 67 10.94 -4.46 14.31
N ARG A 68 11.37 -5.71 14.13
CA ARG A 68 10.45 -6.84 13.93
C ARG A 68 9.56 -7.02 15.16
N MET A 69 8.25 -7.09 14.92
CA MET A 69 7.24 -7.18 15.97
C MET A 69 6.06 -7.99 15.46
N LYS A 70 5.48 -8.80 16.35
CA LYS A 70 4.18 -9.45 16.16
C LYS A 70 3.19 -8.96 17.20
N VAL A 71 1.95 -8.72 16.78
CA VAL A 71 0.81 -8.41 17.65
C VAL A 71 -0.04 -9.67 17.81
N GLY A 72 -0.42 -9.99 19.04
CA GLY A 72 -1.22 -11.19 19.36
C GLY A 72 -0.51 -12.51 19.03
N GLY A 73 0.77 -12.48 18.66
CA GLY A 73 1.50 -13.63 18.11
C GLY A 73 1.09 -14.02 16.68
N LEU A 74 0.21 -13.25 16.04
CA LEU A 74 -0.38 -13.59 14.74
C LEU A 74 0.04 -12.60 13.65
N CYS A 75 -0.21 -11.30 13.87
CA CYS A 75 -0.05 -10.27 12.83
C CYS A 75 1.33 -9.64 12.90
N ASP A 76 2.02 -9.53 11.77
CA ASP A 76 3.31 -8.86 11.69
C ASP A 76 3.14 -7.34 11.56
N VAL A 77 4.13 -6.59 12.06
CA VAL A 77 4.17 -5.13 11.94
C VAL A 77 5.23 -4.72 10.91
N MET A 78 4.83 -3.86 9.98
CA MET A 78 5.68 -3.37 8.91
C MET A 78 6.86 -2.51 9.39
N ALA A 79 7.74 -2.14 8.46
CA ALA A 79 8.86 -1.24 8.70
C ALA A 79 8.39 0.12 9.26
N PRO A 80 9.27 0.87 9.96
CA PRO A 80 8.98 2.25 10.31
C PRO A 80 8.55 3.08 9.10
N GLN A 81 7.51 3.89 9.30
CA GLN A 81 7.03 4.80 8.27
C GLN A 81 8.03 5.92 8.04
N ARG A 82 8.14 6.37 6.79
CA ARG A 82 8.63 7.73 6.51
C ARG A 82 7.72 8.76 7.17
N GLU A 83 8.30 9.88 7.57
CA GLU A 83 7.55 11.03 8.06
C GLU A 83 6.52 11.51 7.01
N PRO A 84 5.36 12.04 7.41
CA PRO A 84 4.32 12.47 6.48
C PRO A 84 4.81 13.38 5.34
N GLU A 85 5.68 14.34 5.65
CA GLU A 85 6.30 15.27 4.68
C GLU A 85 7.25 14.59 3.68
N ASP A 86 7.82 13.45 4.07
CA ASP A 86 8.80 12.70 3.29
C ASP A 86 8.14 11.66 2.38
N LYS A 87 6.87 11.29 2.63
CA LYS A 87 6.16 10.22 1.90
C LYS A 87 6.08 10.44 0.38
N GLU A 88 6.10 11.70 -0.06
CA GLU A 88 5.99 12.11 -1.48
C GLU A 88 7.33 12.54 -2.10
N THR A 89 8.40 12.68 -1.30
CA THR A 89 9.66 13.29 -1.75
C THR A 89 10.89 12.43 -1.47
N VAL A 90 10.80 11.50 -0.52
CA VAL A 90 11.90 10.61 -0.13
C VAL A 90 11.53 9.17 -0.45
N PRO A 91 12.40 8.40 -1.12
CA PRO A 91 12.15 6.99 -1.37
C PRO A 91 12.04 6.20 -0.06
N PRO A 92 11.20 5.14 -0.02
CA PRO A 92 11.20 4.20 1.10
C PRO A 92 12.58 3.55 1.21
N ALA A 93 12.92 3.10 2.42
CA ALA A 93 14.18 2.41 2.67
C ALA A 93 14.32 1.15 1.78
N THR A 94 13.21 0.51 1.44
CA THR A 94 13.19 -0.64 0.56
C THR A 94 11.93 -0.65 -0.31
N TRP A 95 12.07 -1.17 -1.53
CA TRP A 95 10.95 -1.40 -2.44
C TRP A 95 10.58 -2.87 -2.47
N ILE A 96 9.28 -3.13 -2.48
CA ILE A 96 8.69 -4.44 -2.75
C ILE A 96 8.29 -4.45 -4.21
N LYS A 97 9.01 -5.22 -5.04
CA LYS A 97 8.86 -5.19 -6.50
C LYS A 97 8.43 -6.54 -7.10
N PRO A 98 7.17 -6.94 -6.94
CA PRO A 98 6.71 -8.15 -7.57
C PRO A 98 6.52 -7.97 -9.08
N THR A 99 6.84 -9.03 -9.82
CA THR A 99 6.50 -9.13 -11.24
C THR A 99 5.11 -9.75 -11.38
N LEU A 100 4.19 -9.05 -12.04
CA LEU A 100 2.89 -9.55 -12.44
C LEU A 100 2.95 -9.98 -13.91
N LYS A 101 2.68 -11.25 -14.19
CA LYS A 101 2.67 -11.86 -15.52
C LYS A 101 1.23 -12.09 -15.98
N GLY A 102 0.90 -11.51 -17.13
CA GLY A 102 -0.36 -11.74 -17.83
C GLY A 102 -0.27 -12.98 -18.73
N ARG A 103 -1.08 -12.99 -19.81
CA ARG A 103 -1.06 -14.07 -20.80
C ARG A 103 0.12 -13.91 -21.76
N GLY A 104 0.70 -15.01 -22.21
CA GLY A 104 1.82 -14.98 -23.16
C GLY A 104 3.08 -14.35 -22.56
N ASN A 105 3.59 -13.28 -23.19
CA ASN A 105 4.79 -12.58 -22.75
C ASN A 105 4.51 -11.31 -21.92
N ASP A 106 3.24 -11.06 -21.60
CA ASP A 106 2.82 -9.89 -20.85
C ASP A 106 3.39 -9.91 -19.44
N LYS A 107 4.10 -8.85 -19.07
CA LYS A 107 4.60 -8.67 -17.71
C LYS A 107 4.70 -7.19 -17.35
N VAL A 108 4.47 -6.92 -16.09
CA VAL A 108 4.74 -5.63 -15.45
C VAL A 108 5.45 -5.84 -14.13
N THR A 109 6.32 -4.92 -13.76
CA THR A 109 6.95 -4.93 -12.43
C THR A 109 6.31 -3.84 -11.60
N LEU A 110 5.66 -4.20 -10.51
CA LEU A 110 4.96 -3.27 -9.62
C LEU A 110 5.94 -2.71 -8.59
N TRP A 111 5.68 -1.51 -8.06
CA TRP A 111 6.52 -0.91 -7.02
C TRP A 111 5.65 -0.50 -5.83
N PHE A 112 5.82 -1.24 -4.74
CA PHE A 112 5.20 -0.92 -3.45
C PHE A 112 6.27 -0.46 -2.45
N ALA A 113 5.95 0.55 -1.65
CA ALA A 113 6.81 0.97 -0.56
C ALA A 113 6.75 -0.02 0.61
N ASN A 114 7.89 -0.42 1.19
CA ASN A 114 7.91 -1.42 2.26
C ASN A 114 7.38 -0.91 3.62
N ASP A 115 7.17 0.39 3.76
CA ASP A 115 6.75 1.04 4.99
C ASP A 115 5.23 1.19 5.11
N ASN A 116 4.50 1.19 3.99
CA ASN A 116 3.04 1.28 3.97
C ASN A 116 2.34 0.46 2.86
N LEU A 117 3.07 -0.26 2.01
CA LEU A 117 2.58 -1.00 0.84
C LEU A 117 1.84 -0.15 -0.21
N TYR A 118 2.07 1.17 -0.25
CA TYR A 118 1.43 2.00 -1.27
C TYR A 118 2.01 1.69 -2.64
N PHE A 119 1.12 1.51 -3.62
CA PHE A 119 1.49 1.40 -5.02
C PHE A 119 1.95 2.76 -5.53
N LEU A 120 3.22 2.89 -5.91
CA LEU A 120 3.77 4.19 -6.32
C LEU A 120 4.17 4.20 -7.80
N ALA A 121 4.54 3.07 -8.38
CA ALA A 121 4.94 3.01 -9.78
C ALA A 121 4.82 1.59 -10.35
N TYR A 122 5.00 1.48 -11.67
CA TYR A 122 5.24 0.20 -12.33
C TYR A 122 6.15 0.35 -13.55
N ASN A 123 6.88 -0.70 -13.90
CA ASN A 123 7.53 -0.82 -15.21
C ASN A 123 6.62 -1.61 -16.15
N ASN A 124 6.39 -1.09 -17.35
CA ASN A 124 5.67 -1.82 -18.39
C ASN A 124 6.57 -2.88 -19.07
N LEU A 125 6.04 -3.58 -20.09
CA LEU A 125 6.78 -4.63 -20.81
C LEU A 125 8.10 -4.12 -21.44
N THR A 126 8.14 -2.85 -21.85
CA THR A 126 9.34 -2.19 -22.41
C THR A 126 10.28 -1.62 -21.34
N ASN A 127 10.08 -1.97 -20.07
CA ASN A 127 10.80 -1.49 -18.90
C ASN A 127 10.70 0.03 -18.65
N LYS A 128 9.74 0.73 -19.27
CA LYS A 128 9.49 2.15 -19.00
C LYS A 128 8.79 2.30 -17.66
N LEU A 129 9.35 3.14 -16.79
CA LEU A 129 8.82 3.42 -15.46
C LEU A 129 7.66 4.41 -15.55
N HIS A 130 6.49 4.03 -15.05
CA HIS A 130 5.31 4.87 -14.92
C HIS A 130 5.06 5.18 -13.45
N THR A 131 4.99 6.46 -13.09
CA THR A 131 4.90 6.92 -11.70
C THR A 131 3.52 7.45 -11.40
N SER A 132 3.01 7.18 -10.19
CA SER A 132 1.73 7.72 -9.76
C SER A 132 1.85 9.21 -9.48
N LYS A 133 0.88 10.00 -9.96
CA LYS A 133 0.90 11.46 -9.80
C LYS A 133 1.09 11.85 -8.34
N GLY A 134 2.02 12.78 -8.10
CA GLY A 134 2.34 13.30 -6.77
C GLY A 134 3.53 12.61 -6.11
N TYR A 135 3.99 11.48 -6.64
CA TYR A 135 5.14 10.74 -6.12
C TYR A 135 6.38 10.83 -7.03
N ASP A 136 6.33 11.69 -8.05
CA ASP A 136 7.37 11.81 -9.08
C ASP A 136 8.74 12.19 -8.49
N ALA A 137 8.74 13.02 -7.43
CA ALA A 137 9.97 13.48 -6.76
C ALA A 137 10.77 12.34 -6.09
N ILE A 138 10.16 11.18 -5.86
CA ILE A 138 10.81 9.99 -5.30
C ILE A 138 11.72 9.31 -6.33
N PHE A 139 11.44 9.47 -7.62
CA PHE A 139 12.09 8.72 -8.69
C PHE A 139 13.15 9.57 -9.40
N VAL A 140 14.36 9.02 -9.47
CA VAL A 140 15.52 9.69 -10.12
C VAL A 140 15.74 9.24 -11.56
N GLU A 141 15.14 8.12 -11.97
CA GLU A 141 15.25 7.54 -13.30
C GLU A 141 14.29 8.23 -14.28
N PRO A 142 14.52 8.17 -15.60
CA PRO A 142 13.53 8.64 -16.56
C PRO A 142 12.19 7.94 -16.36
N PHE A 143 11.14 8.71 -16.08
CA PHE A 143 9.80 8.21 -15.80
C PHE A 143 8.73 8.88 -16.65
N TYR A 144 7.57 8.24 -16.70
CA TYR A 144 6.36 8.69 -17.39
C TYR A 144 5.25 8.88 -16.35
N PRO A 145 4.95 10.12 -15.94
CA PRO A 145 3.97 10.34 -14.88
C PRO A 145 2.56 10.01 -15.37
N LEU A 146 1.84 9.24 -14.56
CA LEU A 146 0.42 8.99 -14.77
C LEU A 146 -0.37 10.28 -14.46
N PRO A 147 -1.51 10.51 -15.11
CA PRO A 147 -2.32 11.71 -14.86
C PRO A 147 -3.10 11.67 -13.53
N PHE A 148 -2.96 10.60 -12.74
CA PHE A 148 -3.67 10.37 -11.49
C PHE A 148 -2.79 9.67 -10.43
N GLY A 149 -3.12 9.86 -9.16
CA GLY A 149 -2.44 9.22 -8.02
C GLY A 149 -3.08 7.89 -7.62
N PRO A 150 -2.52 7.17 -6.62
CA PRO A 150 -2.94 5.82 -6.28
C PRO A 150 -4.11 5.75 -5.29
N SER A 151 -4.58 6.89 -4.75
CA SER A 151 -5.67 6.88 -3.77
C SER A 151 -7.01 6.45 -4.38
N TYR A 152 -7.88 5.84 -3.59
CA TYR A 152 -9.22 5.44 -4.03
C TYR A 152 -10.03 6.59 -4.63
N ARG A 153 -9.83 7.82 -4.15
CA ARG A 153 -10.42 9.02 -4.74
C ARG A 153 -9.95 9.29 -6.17
N ASN A 154 -8.67 9.06 -6.47
CA ASN A 154 -8.13 9.24 -7.81
C ASN A 154 -8.57 8.10 -8.74
N LEU A 155 -8.63 6.87 -8.23
CA LEU A 155 -9.00 5.67 -9.01
C LEU A 155 -10.50 5.63 -9.29
N MET A 156 -11.34 5.82 -8.28
CA MET A 156 -12.80 5.69 -8.40
C MET A 156 -13.50 7.03 -8.69
N GLY A 157 -12.82 8.16 -8.51
CA GLY A 157 -13.39 9.49 -8.72
C GLY A 157 -14.14 10.04 -7.50
N VAL A 158 -14.71 11.24 -7.67
CA VAL A 158 -15.54 11.91 -6.66
C VAL A 158 -16.99 11.81 -7.12
N HIS A 159 -17.83 11.24 -6.26
CA HIS A 159 -19.24 11.05 -6.52
C HIS A 159 -20.06 11.82 -5.50
N LYS A 160 -21.24 12.29 -5.92
CA LYS A 160 -22.18 13.00 -5.05
C LYS A 160 -23.45 12.19 -4.87
N GLY A 161 -23.96 12.15 -3.65
CA GLY A 161 -25.25 11.57 -3.34
C GLY A 161 -26.42 12.46 -3.78
N PRO A 162 -27.67 11.98 -3.65
CA PRO A 162 -28.87 12.75 -3.96
C PRO A 162 -28.99 14.05 -3.15
N ASP A 163 -28.38 14.10 -1.96
CA ASP A 163 -28.32 15.26 -1.07
C ASP A 163 -27.19 16.25 -1.43
N GLY A 164 -26.43 15.98 -2.50
CA GLY A 164 -25.31 16.79 -2.97
C GLY A 164 -24.01 16.60 -2.16
N LYS A 165 -24.00 15.76 -1.13
CA LYS A 165 -22.79 15.46 -0.35
C LYS A 165 -21.89 14.48 -1.08
N ASN A 166 -20.58 14.58 -0.84
CA ASN A 166 -19.64 13.63 -1.41
C ASN A 166 -19.83 12.25 -0.78
N ILE A 167 -19.92 11.23 -1.61
CA ILE A 167 -19.87 9.83 -1.17
C ILE A 167 -18.38 9.46 -1.06
N PRO A 168 -17.94 8.83 0.04
CA PRO A 168 -16.57 8.35 0.17
C PRO A 168 -16.17 7.43 -0.98
N SER A 169 -15.06 7.72 -1.67
CA SER A 169 -14.68 7.04 -2.91
C SER A 169 -14.40 5.55 -2.74
N HIS A 170 -14.02 5.09 -1.55
CA HIS A 170 -13.79 3.67 -1.27
C HIS A 170 -15.06 2.83 -1.40
N LYS A 171 -16.24 3.41 -1.21
CA LYS A 171 -17.53 2.71 -1.37
C LYS A 171 -17.76 2.20 -2.79
N PHE A 172 -17.13 2.81 -3.80
CA PHE A 172 -17.26 2.38 -5.19
C PHE A 172 -16.40 1.17 -5.54
N LEU A 173 -15.50 0.73 -4.64
CA LEU A 173 -14.68 -0.46 -4.84
C LEU A 173 -15.50 -1.75 -4.88
N VAL A 174 -16.74 -1.75 -4.38
CA VAL A 174 -17.68 -2.87 -4.54
C VAL A 174 -17.99 -3.18 -6.01
N GLY A 175 -17.79 -2.21 -6.91
CA GLY A 175 -17.98 -2.39 -8.35
C GLY A 175 -16.73 -2.85 -9.10
N VAL A 176 -15.59 -3.02 -8.42
CA VAL A 176 -14.35 -3.49 -9.05
C VAL A 176 -14.36 -5.02 -9.09
N PRO A 177 -14.34 -5.64 -10.29
CA PRO A 177 -14.31 -7.08 -10.40
C PRO A 177 -12.93 -7.62 -9.99
N LEU A 178 -12.95 -8.63 -9.13
CA LEU A 178 -11.78 -9.33 -8.62
C LEU A 178 -11.76 -10.78 -9.11
N GLY A 179 -10.59 -11.37 -9.19
CA GLY A 179 -10.41 -12.76 -9.61
C GLY A 179 -9.51 -12.88 -10.82
N LYS A 180 -9.33 -14.12 -11.27
CA LYS A 180 -8.33 -14.48 -12.27
C LYS A 180 -8.50 -13.68 -13.57
N GLU A 181 -9.68 -13.74 -14.16
CA GLU A 181 -9.97 -13.11 -15.46
C GLU A 181 -10.04 -11.58 -15.37
N SER A 182 -10.21 -11.02 -14.18
CA SER A 182 -10.23 -9.57 -13.97
C SER A 182 -8.81 -9.01 -13.87
N LEU A 183 -7.83 -9.81 -13.43
CA LEU A 183 -6.44 -9.39 -13.29
C LEU A 183 -5.85 -9.07 -14.66
N LEU A 184 -5.69 -7.77 -14.95
CA LEU A 184 -5.16 -7.21 -16.20
C LEU A 184 -6.06 -7.29 -17.44
N SER A 185 -7.34 -7.69 -17.34
CA SER A 185 -8.22 -7.66 -18.52
C SER A 185 -8.43 -6.25 -19.09
N SER A 186 -8.29 -5.23 -18.24
CA SER A 186 -8.38 -3.82 -18.63
C SER A 186 -7.03 -3.18 -19.02
N TYR A 187 -5.93 -3.94 -19.03
CA TYR A 187 -4.59 -3.40 -19.27
C TYR A 187 -3.88 -4.15 -20.39
N ASP A 188 -3.60 -3.43 -21.48
CA ASP A 188 -2.68 -3.89 -22.53
C ASP A 188 -1.26 -3.34 -22.22
N PRO A 189 -0.31 -4.18 -21.80
CA PRO A 189 1.05 -3.76 -21.44
C PRO A 189 1.87 -3.27 -22.64
N THR A 190 1.41 -3.52 -23.86
CA THR A 190 2.05 -3.11 -25.12
C THR A 190 1.46 -1.81 -25.68
N SER A 191 0.25 -1.45 -25.26
CA SER A 191 -0.43 -0.25 -25.72
C SER A 191 0.15 1.00 -25.07
N THR A 192 0.51 1.98 -25.90
CA THR A 192 0.82 3.35 -25.44
C THR A 192 -0.43 4.20 -25.23
N SER A 193 -1.62 3.64 -25.43
CA SER A 193 -2.90 4.37 -25.49
C SER A 193 -4.03 3.72 -24.68
N THR A 194 -3.73 2.88 -23.69
CA THR A 194 -4.76 2.36 -22.76
C THR A 194 -5.54 3.54 -22.18
N PRO A 195 -6.88 3.55 -22.28
CA PRO A 195 -7.69 4.61 -21.70
C PRO A 195 -7.41 4.77 -20.20
N VAL A 196 -7.37 6.02 -19.74
CA VAL A 196 -7.09 6.34 -18.33
C VAL A 196 -8.08 5.66 -17.38
N GLY A 197 -9.35 5.51 -17.78
CA GLY A 197 -10.36 4.81 -17.00
C GLY A 197 -10.01 3.34 -16.79
N ASP A 198 -9.64 2.64 -17.85
CA ASP A 198 -9.29 1.22 -17.82
C ASP A 198 -8.03 0.99 -16.96
N LEU A 199 -7.04 1.88 -17.09
CA LEU A 199 -5.83 1.84 -16.25
C LEU A 199 -6.14 2.06 -14.76
N LYS A 200 -7.09 2.94 -14.42
CA LYS A 200 -7.51 3.14 -13.03
C LYS A 200 -8.18 1.90 -12.45
N ILE A 201 -9.01 1.20 -13.23
CA ILE A 201 -9.63 -0.06 -12.81
C ILE A 201 -8.57 -1.15 -12.63
N ALA A 202 -7.64 -1.30 -13.58
CA ALA A 202 -6.54 -2.25 -13.46
C ALA A 202 -5.68 -1.98 -12.21
N MET A 203 -5.37 -0.72 -11.93
CA MET A 203 -4.63 -0.35 -10.71
C MET A 203 -5.44 -0.62 -9.43
N ALA A 204 -6.75 -0.39 -9.44
CA ALA A 204 -7.60 -0.73 -8.31
C ALA A 204 -7.59 -2.25 -8.04
N GLN A 205 -7.69 -3.08 -9.09
CA GLN A 205 -7.60 -4.54 -8.98
C GLN A 205 -6.26 -4.98 -8.38
N ILE A 206 -5.15 -4.42 -8.88
CA ILE A 206 -3.80 -4.72 -8.37
C ILE A 206 -3.68 -4.34 -6.89
N ILE A 207 -4.18 -3.17 -6.49
CA ILE A 207 -4.14 -2.70 -5.10
C ILE A 207 -4.97 -3.62 -4.20
N LEU A 208 -6.19 -3.98 -4.62
CA LEU A 208 -7.09 -4.84 -3.85
C LEU A 208 -6.54 -6.26 -3.71
N MET A 209 -6.13 -6.88 -4.81
CA MET A 209 -5.69 -8.28 -4.83
C MET A 209 -4.24 -8.46 -4.34
N GLY A 210 -3.44 -7.41 -4.33
CA GLY A 210 -2.07 -7.41 -3.81
C GLY A 210 -2.02 -6.85 -2.38
N PRO A 211 -1.64 -5.56 -2.20
CA PRO A 211 -1.51 -4.93 -0.88
C PRO A 211 -2.68 -5.12 0.07
N GLU A 212 -3.92 -4.90 -0.36
CA GLU A 212 -5.06 -4.99 0.56
C GLU A 212 -5.36 -6.44 0.97
N SER A 213 -5.01 -7.41 0.13
CA SER A 213 -5.10 -8.84 0.47
C SER A 213 -4.02 -9.29 1.46
N LEU A 214 -2.87 -8.61 1.48
CA LEU A 214 -1.84 -8.80 2.51
C LEU A 214 -2.24 -8.15 3.84
N ARG A 215 -2.98 -7.03 3.78
CA ARG A 215 -3.43 -6.31 4.98
C ARG A 215 -4.66 -6.96 5.61
N PHE A 216 -5.65 -7.35 4.81
CA PHE A 216 -6.98 -7.77 5.27
C PHE A 216 -7.40 -9.14 4.74
N ARG A 217 -7.72 -10.06 5.65
CA ARG A 217 -8.25 -11.38 5.31
C ARG A 217 -9.56 -11.31 4.50
N PRO A 218 -10.54 -10.46 4.86
CA PRO A 218 -11.80 -10.39 4.10
C PRO A 218 -11.62 -9.99 2.63
N VAL A 219 -10.59 -9.21 2.30
CA VAL A 219 -10.27 -8.84 0.91
C VAL A 219 -9.71 -10.04 0.18
N ARG A 220 -8.74 -10.73 0.78
CA ARG A 220 -8.16 -11.97 0.23
C ARG A 220 -9.25 -13.02 -0.01
N ASP A 221 -10.07 -13.27 0.99
CA ASP A 221 -11.12 -14.30 0.98
C ASP A 221 -12.18 -14.03 -0.08
N ALA A 222 -12.46 -12.76 -0.40
CA ALA A 222 -13.46 -12.36 -1.38
C ALA A 222 -13.19 -12.93 -2.78
N TYR A 223 -11.93 -13.13 -3.17
CA TYR A 223 -11.60 -13.66 -4.50
C TYR A 223 -10.80 -14.96 -4.46
N ILE A 224 -9.98 -15.21 -3.44
CA ILE A 224 -9.09 -16.39 -3.44
C ILE A 224 -9.91 -17.70 -3.43
N LEU A 225 -11.02 -17.73 -2.68
CA LEU A 225 -11.90 -18.89 -2.57
C LEU A 225 -12.65 -19.20 -3.88
N GLN A 226 -12.74 -18.21 -4.78
CA GLN A 226 -13.44 -18.31 -6.05
C GLN A 226 -12.50 -18.11 -7.26
N TRP A 227 -11.18 -18.15 -7.05
CA TRP A 227 -10.16 -17.77 -8.04
C TRP A 227 -10.37 -18.37 -9.43
N GLY A 228 -10.74 -19.66 -9.49
CA GLY A 228 -10.97 -20.40 -10.74
C GLY A 228 -12.44 -20.49 -11.17
N ARG A 229 -13.37 -19.78 -10.52
CA ARG A 229 -14.82 -19.93 -10.72
C ARG A 229 -15.50 -18.72 -11.34
N GLY A 230 -14.83 -17.56 -11.37
CA GLY A 230 -15.33 -16.35 -12.02
C GLY A 230 -14.91 -15.10 -11.27
N GLU A 231 -15.51 -13.97 -11.65
CA GLU A 231 -15.31 -12.70 -10.98
C GLU A 231 -16.07 -12.64 -9.66
N THR A 232 -15.49 -11.96 -8.68
CA THR A 232 -16.10 -11.65 -7.40
C THR A 232 -15.98 -10.17 -7.08
N TYR A 233 -16.63 -9.74 -6.01
CA TYR A 233 -16.73 -8.34 -5.62
C TYR A 233 -16.61 -8.21 -4.10
N LEU A 234 -16.08 -7.08 -3.65
CA LEU A 234 -16.09 -6.74 -2.23
C LEU A 234 -17.51 -6.36 -1.78
N THR A 235 -17.79 -6.60 -0.51
CA THR A 235 -18.99 -6.05 0.14
C THR A 235 -18.71 -4.63 0.63
N GLU A 236 -19.76 -3.84 0.84
CA GLU A 236 -19.61 -2.47 1.38
C GLU A 236 -18.84 -2.47 2.71
N LYS A 237 -19.15 -3.43 3.60
CA LYS A 237 -18.47 -3.56 4.90
C LYS A 237 -16.96 -3.74 4.73
N VAL A 238 -16.54 -4.59 3.80
CA VAL A 238 -15.10 -4.80 3.53
C VAL A 238 -14.45 -3.53 3.01
N THR A 239 -15.13 -2.73 2.19
CA THR A 239 -14.57 -1.46 1.71
C THR A 239 -14.35 -0.44 2.83
N ASP A 240 -15.15 -0.47 3.90
CA ASP A 240 -14.99 0.43 5.04
C ASP A 240 -13.77 0.10 5.89
N TYR A 241 -13.39 -1.19 5.98
CA TYR A 241 -12.16 -1.60 6.65
C TYR A 241 -10.91 -1.01 5.99
N LEU A 242 -10.89 -0.93 4.65
CA LEU A 242 -9.70 -0.52 3.88
C LEU A 242 -9.18 0.85 4.32
N VAL A 243 -10.08 1.79 4.58
CA VAL A 243 -9.73 3.17 4.95
C VAL A 243 -9.42 3.33 6.44
N LYS A 244 -9.60 2.29 7.25
CA LYS A 244 -9.36 2.26 8.70
C LYS A 244 -8.14 1.43 9.10
N TRP A 245 -7.33 1.00 8.11
CA TRP A 245 -6.15 0.16 8.36
C TRP A 245 -5.17 0.78 9.36
N SER A 246 -4.94 2.09 9.26
CA SER A 246 -4.02 2.82 10.14
C SER A 246 -4.52 2.81 11.59
N GLU A 247 -5.81 3.10 11.79
CA GLU A 247 -6.49 3.15 13.07
C GLU A 247 -6.53 1.77 13.73
N ILE A 248 -6.92 0.73 12.97
CA ILE A 248 -6.91 -0.66 13.43
C ILE A 248 -5.49 -1.06 13.86
N SER A 249 -4.48 -0.76 13.04
CA SER A 249 -3.08 -1.11 13.34
C SER A 249 -2.58 -0.40 14.59
N LYS A 250 -2.90 0.88 14.74
CA LYS A 250 -2.50 1.71 15.87
C LYS A 250 -3.06 1.18 17.19
N VAL A 251 -4.35 0.91 17.25
CA VAL A 251 -5.00 0.37 18.47
C VAL A 251 -4.40 -1.00 18.82
N LEU A 252 -4.20 -1.88 17.83
CA LEU A 252 -3.63 -3.20 18.03
C LEU A 252 -2.16 -3.18 18.50
N VAL A 253 -1.32 -2.36 17.89
CA VAL A 253 0.10 -2.24 18.27
C VAL A 253 0.24 -1.66 19.68
N TRP A 254 -0.56 -0.65 20.03
CA TRP A 254 -0.56 -0.08 21.38
C TRP A 254 -1.09 -1.04 22.43
N TRP A 255 -2.13 -1.80 22.11
CA TRP A 255 -2.61 -2.88 22.97
C TRP A 255 -1.52 -3.91 23.27
N GLU A 256 -0.73 -4.30 22.26
CA GLU A 256 0.43 -5.20 22.45
C GLU A 256 1.50 -4.57 23.35
N TRP A 257 1.88 -3.31 23.11
CA TRP A 257 2.88 -2.60 23.92
C TRP A 257 2.45 -2.39 25.37
N ALA A 258 1.15 -2.24 25.62
CA ALA A 258 0.58 -2.18 26.97
C ALA A 258 0.55 -3.55 27.67
N GLY A 259 1.14 -4.59 27.07
CA GLY A 259 1.17 -5.95 27.61
C GLY A 259 -0.18 -6.65 27.52
N ARG A 260 -1.06 -6.22 26.60
CA ARG A 260 -2.43 -6.74 26.38
C ARG A 260 -3.35 -6.60 27.58
N ARG A 261 -3.03 -5.69 28.51
CA ARG A 261 -3.77 -5.57 29.79
C ARG A 261 -4.96 -4.64 29.69
N ASP A 262 -4.82 -3.44 29.11
CA ASP A 262 -5.84 -2.38 29.32
C ASP A 262 -5.88 -1.27 28.23
N PHE A 263 -5.65 -1.55 26.95
CA PHE A 263 -5.61 -0.47 25.94
C PHE A 263 -6.35 -0.77 24.63
N TRP A 264 -7.68 -0.75 24.71
CA TRP A 264 -8.54 -0.31 23.61
C TRP A 264 -8.81 1.16 23.93
N ASP A 265 -8.03 2.11 23.38
CA ASP A 265 -8.21 3.55 23.68
C ASP A 265 -9.70 3.91 23.50
N PRO A 266 -10.44 4.28 24.55
CA PRO A 266 -11.91 4.31 24.48
C PRO A 266 -12.46 5.17 23.34
N LYS A 267 -11.69 6.18 22.90
CA LYS A 267 -12.09 7.04 21.78
C LYS A 267 -11.87 6.35 20.44
N GLU A 268 -10.64 6.04 20.10
CA GLU A 268 -10.27 5.47 18.78
C GLU A 268 -10.93 4.11 18.56
N ALA A 269 -11.10 3.42 19.66
CA ALA A 269 -11.53 2.06 19.68
C ALA A 269 -13.07 1.98 19.86
N GLY A 270 -13.69 3.05 20.40
CA GLY A 270 -15.12 3.31 20.27
C GLY A 270 -15.53 3.65 18.84
N GLU A 271 -14.74 4.46 18.12
CA GLU A 271 -14.99 4.73 16.68
C GLU A 271 -14.95 3.44 15.83
N LEU A 272 -14.01 2.53 16.11
CA LEU A 272 -13.96 1.22 15.44
C LEU A 272 -15.15 0.32 15.80
N ALA A 273 -15.66 0.38 17.03
CA ALA A 273 -16.85 -0.37 17.41
C ALA A 273 -18.10 0.19 16.70
N ASP A 274 -18.31 1.51 16.77
CA ASP A 274 -19.51 2.18 16.24
C ASP A 274 -19.59 2.15 14.71
N GLU A 275 -18.45 2.31 14.00
CA GLU A 275 -18.43 2.39 12.54
C GLU A 275 -18.26 1.03 11.85
N LEU A 276 -17.59 0.07 12.50
CA LEU A 276 -17.09 -1.15 11.86
C LEU A 276 -17.47 -2.46 12.57
N ASP A 277 -18.18 -2.39 13.70
CA ASP A 277 -18.48 -3.51 14.61
C ASP A 277 -17.21 -4.22 15.15
N ILE A 278 -16.10 -3.49 15.31
CA ILE A 278 -14.86 -4.04 15.87
C ILE A 278 -14.81 -3.70 17.36
N GLU A 279 -15.35 -4.60 18.17
CA GLU A 279 -15.53 -4.39 19.62
C GLU A 279 -14.36 -4.93 20.49
N SER A 280 -13.41 -5.65 19.89
CA SER A 280 -12.33 -6.31 20.63
C SER A 280 -11.04 -6.43 19.81
N PRO A 281 -9.87 -6.54 20.48
CA PRO A 281 -8.60 -6.89 19.84
C PRO A 281 -8.69 -8.19 19.04
N GLU A 282 -9.37 -9.21 19.56
CA GLU A 282 -9.55 -10.49 18.88
C GLU A 282 -10.35 -10.34 17.59
N GLY A 283 -11.42 -9.53 17.61
CA GLY A 283 -12.19 -9.18 16.42
C GLY A 283 -11.33 -8.48 15.37
N ALA A 284 -10.52 -7.50 15.79
CA ALA A 284 -9.60 -6.79 14.91
C ALA A 284 -8.51 -7.71 14.34
N LEU A 285 -7.87 -8.53 15.18
CA LEU A 285 -6.88 -9.54 14.78
C LEU A 285 -7.47 -10.57 13.81
N GLY A 286 -8.78 -10.84 13.88
CA GLY A 286 -9.51 -11.67 12.93
C GLY A 286 -9.56 -11.10 11.51
N LEU A 287 -9.48 -9.77 11.37
CA LEU A 287 -9.62 -9.07 10.10
C LEU A 287 -8.29 -8.83 9.38
N VAL A 288 -7.20 -8.62 10.13
CA VAL A 288 -5.91 -8.17 9.58
C VAL A 288 -4.81 -9.23 9.66
N ASP A 289 -3.89 -9.20 8.70
CA ASP A 289 -2.69 -10.04 8.68
C ASP A 289 -1.39 -9.21 8.85
N LEU A 290 -1.38 -8.01 8.28
CA LEU A 290 -0.22 -7.12 8.28
C LEU A 290 -0.60 -5.73 8.80
N LEU A 291 0.16 -5.24 9.78
CA LEU A 291 -0.13 -3.99 10.50
C LEU A 291 0.81 -2.86 10.07
N LEU A 292 0.23 -1.67 9.91
CA LEU A 292 1.01 -0.44 9.78
C LEU A 292 1.65 -0.10 11.13
N ARG A 293 2.94 0.25 11.14
CA ARG A 293 3.57 0.72 12.37
C ARG A 293 3.03 2.11 12.73
N PRO A 294 2.44 2.32 13.92
CA PRO A 294 2.03 3.64 14.34
C PRO A 294 3.24 4.56 14.49
N GLU A 295 3.05 5.84 14.18
CA GLU A 295 4.03 6.88 14.48
C GLU A 295 4.21 6.99 16.00
N PRO A 296 5.43 7.27 16.51
CA PRO A 296 5.65 7.53 17.93
C PRO A 296 4.77 8.69 18.42
N ARG A 297 4.25 8.59 19.65
CA ARG A 297 3.52 9.69 20.31
C ARG A 297 4.48 10.81 20.75
#